data_AF-A0A7Z9F216-F1
#
_entry.id   AF-A0A7Z9F216-F1
#
_cell.length_a   1.000
_cell.length_b   1.000
_cell.length_c   1.000
_cell.angle_alpha   90.00
_cell.angle_beta   90.00
_cell.angle_gamma   90.00
#
_symmetry.space_group_name_H-M   'P 1'
#
loop_
_entity.id
_entity.type
_entity.pdbx_description
1 polymer ?
#
loop_
_entity_poly.entity_id
_entity_poly.type
_entity_poly.pdbx_seq_one_letter_code
_entity_poly.pdbx_strand_id
1 'polypeptide(L)'
;MPELTLQTAFGSYGHTNALKDGSLSSKYFEFDHVEVNPVTAIFRRMVRGLEFDVSEMAFSTYLCSRVYRQAFTAIPIFLTRGFHQDAICYNTNSGIQSPTDLEGRRVGVRGYTVTTGVWVRGILNSVYGVDLDQVTWVLSGDEHVAEYVAPSNVETAD
;
A
#
# COMPACT_ATOMS: atom_id res chain seq x y z
N MET A 1 2.79 36.63 -4.02
CA MET A 1 2.49 35.26 -4.47
C MET A 1 3.61 34.38 -3.98
N PRO A 2 3.33 33.22 -3.37
CA PRO A 2 4.40 32.27 -3.09
C PRO A 2 5.04 31.85 -4.40
N GLU A 3 6.37 31.74 -4.39
CA GLU A 3 7.18 31.52 -5.58
C GLU A 3 7.19 30.05 -6.03
N LEU A 4 6.60 29.15 -5.22
CA LEU A 4 6.58 27.71 -5.41
C LEU A 4 5.17 27.15 -5.23
N THR A 5 4.63 26.55 -6.30
CA THR A 5 3.40 25.75 -6.29
C THR A 5 3.79 24.29 -6.45
N LEU A 6 3.33 23.43 -5.54
CA LEU A 6 3.59 21.99 -5.57
C LEU A 6 2.34 21.24 -5.98
N GLN A 7 2.43 20.41 -7.02
CA GLN A 7 1.35 19.52 -7.40
C GLN A 7 1.30 18.36 -6.40
N THR A 8 0.19 18.22 -5.68
CA THR A 8 0.06 17.25 -4.59
C THR A 8 -1.11 16.30 -4.77
N ALA A 9 -0.99 15.09 -4.22
CA ALA A 9 -2.08 14.12 -4.17
C ALA A 9 -2.03 13.27 -2.89
N PHE A 10 -3.06 13.33 -2.07
CA PHE A 10 -3.20 12.58 -0.82
C PHE A 10 -4.68 12.48 -0.41
N GLY A 11 -5.02 11.48 0.41
CA GLY A 11 -6.40 11.25 0.86
C GLY A 11 -6.98 12.39 1.69
N SER A 12 -8.31 12.46 1.71
CA SER A 12 -9.09 13.38 2.56
C SER A 12 -9.33 12.74 3.92
N TYR A 13 -8.54 13.17 4.91
CA TYR A 13 -8.59 12.75 6.30
C TYR A 13 -8.83 13.98 7.18
N GLY A 14 -9.28 13.77 8.42
CA GLY A 14 -9.49 14.88 9.37
C GLY A 14 -8.26 15.78 9.56
N HIS A 15 -7.05 15.23 9.40
CA HIS A 15 -5.78 15.97 9.53
C HIS A 15 -5.20 16.50 8.21
N THR A 16 -5.74 16.11 7.04
CA THR A 16 -5.29 16.61 5.73
C THR A 16 -6.28 17.59 5.10
N ASN A 17 -7.55 17.60 5.52
CA ASN A 17 -8.58 18.48 4.95
C ASN A 17 -8.21 19.96 5.02
N ALA A 18 -7.61 20.40 6.12
CA ALA A 18 -7.19 21.79 6.29
C ALA A 18 -6.15 22.26 5.25
N LEU A 19 -5.36 21.33 4.71
CA LEU A 19 -4.38 21.59 3.65
C LEU A 19 -5.05 21.68 2.28
N LYS A 20 -6.23 21.08 2.10
CA LYS A 20 -7.00 21.07 0.84
C LYS A 20 -7.93 22.28 0.72
N ASP A 21 -8.60 22.65 1.81
CA ASP A 21 -9.53 23.78 1.85
C ASP A 21 -8.87 25.14 2.10
N GLY A 22 -7.54 25.14 2.33
CA GLY A 22 -6.75 26.34 2.53
C GLY A 22 -6.85 26.95 3.93
N SER A 23 -7.58 26.32 4.86
CA SER A 23 -7.65 26.77 6.26
C SER A 23 -6.30 26.68 6.98
N LEU A 24 -5.41 25.79 6.51
CA LEU A 24 -4.00 25.76 6.86
C LEU A 24 -3.14 26.00 5.61
N SER A 25 -2.38 27.10 5.62
CA SER A 25 -1.52 27.50 4.50
C SER A 25 -0.08 27.80 4.93
N SER A 26 0.84 27.74 3.97
CA SER A 26 2.24 28.07 4.15
C SER A 26 2.55 29.42 3.52
N LYS A 27 3.44 30.21 4.12
CA LYS A 27 3.97 31.44 3.49
C LYS A 27 5.04 31.17 2.42
N TYR A 28 5.49 29.92 2.30
CA TYR A 28 6.61 29.53 1.45
C TYR A 28 6.18 28.83 0.15
N PHE A 29 5.04 28.15 0.16
CA PHE A 29 4.56 27.38 -0.99
C PHE A 29 3.03 27.24 -0.94
N GLU A 30 2.45 26.95 -2.10
CA GLU A 30 1.04 26.57 -2.26
C GLU A 30 0.91 25.13 -2.73
N PHE A 31 -0.21 24.49 -2.39
CA PHE A 31 -0.56 23.17 -2.91
C PHE A 31 -1.57 23.31 -4.04
N ASP A 32 -1.21 22.78 -5.21
CA ASP A 32 -2.15 22.47 -6.28
C ASP A 32 -2.59 21.02 -6.10
N HIS A 33 -3.71 20.83 -5.40
CA HIS A 33 -4.17 19.51 -4.99
C HIS A 33 -4.98 18.81 -6.07
N VAL A 34 -4.51 17.64 -6.49
CA VAL A 34 -5.21 16.76 -7.41
C VAL A 34 -6.00 15.73 -6.62
N GLU A 35 -7.33 15.82 -6.67
CA GLU A 35 -8.21 14.84 -6.03
C GLU A 35 -8.19 13.52 -6.82
N VAL A 36 -7.87 12.42 -6.14
CA VAL A 36 -7.76 11.09 -6.77
C VAL A 36 -8.45 10.04 -5.91
N ASN A 37 -9.39 9.31 -6.51
CA ASN A 37 -10.13 8.24 -5.86
C ASN A 37 -10.11 6.97 -6.74
N PRO A 38 -9.72 5.79 -6.20
CA PRO A 38 -9.24 5.53 -4.84
C PRO A 38 -7.82 6.08 -4.58
N VAL A 39 -7.48 6.29 -3.31
CA VAL A 39 -6.13 6.72 -2.87
C VAL A 39 -5.03 5.82 -3.42
N THR A 40 -5.30 4.52 -3.61
CA THR A 40 -4.35 3.57 -4.21
C THR A 40 -3.93 3.92 -5.64
N ALA A 41 -4.73 4.70 -6.37
CA ALA A 41 -4.36 5.18 -7.70
C ALA A 41 -3.28 6.28 -7.64
N ILE A 42 -3.20 7.05 -6.55
CA ILE A 42 -2.13 8.03 -6.30
C ILE A 42 -0.78 7.31 -6.29
N PHE A 43 -0.70 6.18 -5.57
CA PHE A 43 0.55 5.41 -5.41
C PHE A 43 1.06 4.93 -6.76
N ARG A 44 0.16 4.41 -7.61
CA ARG A 44 0.49 3.92 -8.95
C ARG A 44 0.99 5.05 -9.85
N ARG A 45 0.29 6.19 -9.85
CA ARG A 45 0.65 7.38 -10.64
C ARG A 45 2.01 7.95 -10.23
N MET A 46 2.27 8.03 -8.92
CA MET A 46 3.56 8.48 -8.42
C MET A 46 4.69 7.48 -8.74
N VAL A 47 4.53 6.21 -8.40
CA VAL A 47 5.64 5.24 -8.50
C VAL A 47 6.02 4.88 -9.92
N ARG A 48 5.09 5.00 -10.88
CA ARG A 48 5.33 4.69 -12.31
C ARG A 48 5.58 5.92 -13.17
N GLY A 49 5.03 7.07 -12.78
CA GLY A 49 5.01 8.27 -13.62
C GLY A 49 5.65 9.51 -12.98
N LEU A 50 5.99 9.48 -11.69
CA LEU A 50 6.49 10.64 -10.93
C LEU A 50 5.58 11.86 -11.09
N GLU A 51 4.27 11.62 -11.13
CA GLU A 51 3.28 12.62 -11.57
C GLU A 51 3.08 13.79 -10.59
N PHE A 52 3.50 13.63 -9.34
CA PHE A 52 3.28 14.62 -8.29
C PHE A 52 4.60 15.02 -7.64
N ASP A 53 4.72 16.27 -7.19
CA ASP A 53 5.86 16.72 -6.41
C ASP A 53 5.83 16.10 -5.00
N VAL A 54 4.62 16.00 -4.42
CA VAL A 54 4.39 15.36 -3.12
C VAL A 54 3.14 14.51 -3.20
N SER A 55 3.27 13.21 -2.95
CA SER A 55 2.12 12.31 -2.89
C SER A 55 2.11 11.46 -1.63
N GLU A 56 0.91 11.04 -1.23
CA GLU A 56 0.75 9.90 -0.35
C GLU A 56 1.32 8.64 -1.03
N MET A 57 1.88 7.74 -0.24
CA MET A 57 2.48 6.50 -0.71
C MET A 57 2.26 5.36 0.29
N ALA A 58 1.84 4.20 -0.19
CA ALA A 58 1.82 2.99 0.62
C ALA A 58 3.25 2.62 1.05
N PHE A 59 3.43 2.35 2.35
CA PHE A 59 4.77 2.09 2.91
C PHE A 59 5.51 0.94 2.22
N SER A 60 4.84 -0.19 1.98
CA SER A 60 5.38 -1.33 1.24
C SER A 60 5.78 -0.96 -0.21
N THR A 61 4.94 -0.20 -0.91
CA THR A 61 5.23 0.31 -2.26
C THR A 61 6.46 1.20 -2.26
N TYR A 62 6.64 2.06 -1.25
CA TYR A 62 7.86 2.85 -1.08
C TYR A 62 9.09 1.96 -0.87
N LEU A 63 9.03 0.94 -0.01
CA LEU A 63 10.15 0.02 0.18
C LEU A 63 10.53 -0.69 -1.13
N CYS A 64 9.54 -1.18 -1.88
CA CYS A 64 9.77 -1.75 -3.21
C CYS A 64 10.37 -0.72 -4.17
N SER A 65 9.84 0.50 -4.22
CA SER A 65 10.35 1.55 -5.11
C SER A 65 11.81 1.92 -4.83
N ARG A 66 12.25 1.82 -3.56
CA ARG A 66 13.65 2.00 -3.17
C ARG A 66 14.57 0.90 -3.70
N VAL A 67 14.12 -0.36 -3.72
CA VAL A 67 14.86 -1.47 -4.33
C VAL A 67 15.09 -1.21 -5.82
N TYR A 68 14.05 -0.71 -6.50
CA TYR A 68 14.10 -0.39 -7.94
C TYR A 68 14.58 1.04 -8.25
N ARG A 69 15.03 1.79 -7.24
CA ARG A 69 15.62 3.14 -7.38
C ARG A 69 14.72 4.15 -8.13
N GLN A 70 13.41 4.10 -7.88
CA GLN A 70 12.49 5.12 -8.38
C GLN A 70 12.90 6.51 -7.85
N ALA A 71 12.76 7.54 -8.69
CA ALA A 71 13.35 8.87 -8.46
C ALA A 71 12.53 9.75 -7.50
N PHE A 72 12.15 9.21 -6.34
CA PHE A 72 11.53 9.95 -5.25
C PHE A 72 11.96 9.39 -3.89
N THR A 73 11.76 10.17 -2.83
CA THR A 73 12.01 9.75 -1.45
C THR A 73 10.83 10.08 -0.55
N ALA A 74 10.72 9.37 0.56
CA ALA A 74 9.72 9.65 1.58
C ALA A 74 10.20 10.73 2.56
N ILE A 75 9.24 11.47 3.11
CA ILE A 75 9.37 12.29 4.32
C ILE A 75 8.71 11.56 5.49
N PRO A 76 9.13 11.78 6.75
CA PRO A 76 8.65 11.02 7.91
C PRO A 76 7.26 11.49 8.38
N ILE A 77 6.28 11.47 7.49
CA ILE A 77 4.88 11.85 7.76
C ILE A 77 4.00 10.62 7.53
N PHE A 78 3.33 10.17 8.58
CA PHE A 78 2.47 8.99 8.55
C PHE A 78 1.01 9.41 8.65
N LEU A 79 0.27 9.34 7.54
CA LEU A 79 -1.12 9.80 7.47
C LEU A 79 -2.09 8.81 8.13
N THR A 80 -1.80 7.51 8.07
CA THR A 80 -2.68 6.47 8.60
C THR A 80 -1.94 5.51 9.50
N ARG A 81 -2.62 5.00 10.52
CA ARG A 81 -2.17 3.88 11.35
C ARG A 81 -3.35 2.95 11.61
N GLY A 82 -3.07 1.66 11.76
CA GLY A 82 -4.09 0.67 12.01
C GLY A 82 -3.50 -0.65 12.45
N PHE A 83 -4.33 -1.45 13.09
CA PHE A 83 -4.09 -2.86 13.30
C PHE A 83 -4.50 -3.62 12.04
N HIS A 84 -3.82 -4.72 11.73
CA HIS A 84 -4.03 -5.47 10.48
C HIS A 84 -4.61 -6.87 10.71
N GLN A 85 -4.90 -7.23 11.96
CA GLN A 85 -5.43 -8.53 12.36
C GLN A 85 -6.82 -8.80 11.80
N ASP A 86 -7.61 -7.76 11.54
CA ASP A 86 -8.98 -7.84 11.00
C ASP A 86 -9.03 -7.96 9.47
N ALA A 87 -7.88 -7.90 8.80
CA ALA A 87 -7.81 -7.93 7.34
C ALA A 87 -7.93 -9.34 6.73
N ILE A 88 -7.98 -10.39 7.55
CA ILE A 88 -8.12 -11.77 7.11
C ILE A 88 -9.58 -12.20 7.27
N CYS A 89 -10.19 -12.62 6.17
CA CYS A 89 -11.49 -13.28 6.16
C CYS A 89 -11.33 -14.67 5.58
N TYR A 90 -12.10 -15.64 6.09
CA TYR A 90 -12.12 -17.00 5.58
C TYR A 90 -13.55 -17.53 5.55
N ASN A 91 -13.80 -18.54 4.72
CA ASN A 91 -15.08 -19.23 4.71
C ASN A 91 -15.14 -20.18 5.91
N THR A 92 -16.14 -20.03 6.78
CA THR A 92 -16.31 -20.87 7.97
C THR A 92 -16.54 -22.35 7.64
N ASN A 93 -16.97 -22.66 6.41
CA ASN A 93 -17.11 -24.03 5.91
C ASN A 93 -15.82 -24.61 5.29
N SER A 94 -14.71 -23.87 5.30
CA SER A 94 -13.42 -24.33 4.73
C SER A 94 -12.70 -25.39 5.58
N GLY A 95 -13.12 -25.58 6.83
CA GLY A 95 -12.47 -26.48 7.78
C GLY A 95 -11.22 -25.89 8.46
N ILE A 96 -10.82 -24.65 8.15
CA ILE A 96 -9.73 -23.93 8.82
C ILE A 96 -10.09 -23.74 10.30
N GLN A 97 -9.20 -24.19 11.21
CA GLN A 97 -9.33 -24.05 12.66
C GLN A 97 -8.23 -23.17 13.26
N SER A 98 -7.10 -23.02 12.56
CA SER A 98 -5.93 -22.28 13.00
C SER A 98 -5.20 -21.63 11.82
N PRO A 99 -4.37 -20.60 12.06
CA PRO A 99 -3.60 -19.96 10.98
C PRO A 99 -2.65 -20.90 10.23
N THR A 100 -2.11 -21.93 10.89
CA THR A 100 -1.24 -22.94 10.25
C THR A 100 -1.98 -23.80 9.23
N ASP A 101 -3.31 -23.89 9.30
CA ASP A 101 -4.10 -24.62 8.29
C ASP A 101 -4.12 -23.92 6.92
N LEU A 102 -3.52 -22.73 6.82
CA LEU A 102 -3.28 -22.03 5.55
C LEU A 102 -2.15 -22.68 4.73
N GLU A 103 -1.26 -23.44 5.36
CA GLU A 103 -0.20 -24.16 4.66
C GLU A 103 -0.81 -25.19 3.68
N GLY A 104 -0.31 -25.20 2.44
CA GLY A 104 -0.87 -25.99 1.35
C GLY A 104 -2.20 -25.46 0.78
N ARG A 105 -2.68 -24.29 1.23
CA ARG A 105 -3.92 -23.66 0.73
C ARG A 105 -3.64 -22.47 -0.18
N ARG A 106 -4.70 -22.03 -0.87
CA ARG A 106 -4.71 -20.82 -1.70
C ARG A 106 -5.32 -19.67 -0.91
N VAL A 107 -4.63 -18.54 -0.84
CA VAL A 107 -5.08 -17.32 -0.15
C VAL A 107 -5.12 -16.16 -1.13
N GLY A 108 -6.31 -15.55 -1.28
CA GLY A 108 -6.50 -14.40 -2.16
C GLY A 108 -5.94 -13.12 -1.57
N VAL A 109 -5.19 -12.35 -2.38
CA VAL A 109 -4.67 -11.03 -2.03
C VAL A 109 -4.85 -10.08 -3.22
N ARG A 110 -5.03 -8.77 -2.95
CA ARG A 110 -5.15 -7.78 -4.04
C ARG A 110 -3.85 -7.67 -4.87
N GLY A 111 -2.74 -7.72 -4.17
CA GLY A 111 -1.37 -7.68 -4.70
C GLY A 111 -0.47 -8.23 -3.61
N TYR A 112 0.62 -8.87 -3.99
CA TYR A 112 1.57 -9.41 -3.04
C TYR A 112 2.22 -8.29 -2.22
N THR A 113 2.57 -7.17 -2.85
CA THR A 113 3.24 -6.05 -2.14
C THR A 113 2.30 -5.13 -1.38
N VAL A 114 1.01 -5.40 -1.28
CA VAL A 114 0.07 -4.51 -0.56
C VAL A 114 0.41 -4.45 0.93
N THR A 115 0.53 -3.24 1.50
CA THR A 115 0.97 -3.00 2.89
C THR A 115 0.23 -3.88 3.90
N THR A 116 -1.11 -3.91 3.85
CA THR A 116 -1.92 -4.75 4.75
C THR A 116 -1.56 -6.22 4.62
N GLY A 117 -1.41 -6.73 3.39
CA GLY A 117 -1.04 -8.12 3.13
C GLY A 117 0.36 -8.46 3.65
N VAL A 118 1.33 -7.54 3.51
CA VAL A 118 2.68 -7.69 4.07
C VAL A 118 2.64 -7.81 5.59
N TRP A 119 1.89 -6.94 6.28
CA TRP A 119 1.73 -7.00 7.73
C TRP A 119 1.03 -8.27 8.20
N VAL A 120 -0.06 -8.66 7.53
CA VAL A 120 -0.79 -9.90 7.80
C VAL A 120 0.15 -11.11 7.69
N ARG A 121 0.93 -11.22 6.61
CA ARG A 121 1.89 -12.30 6.44
C ARG A 121 2.97 -12.29 7.51
N GLY A 122 3.45 -11.10 7.88
CA GLY A 122 4.36 -10.94 9.02
C GLY A 122 3.78 -11.51 10.31
N ILE A 123 2.52 -11.19 10.64
CA ILE A 123 1.83 -11.72 11.82
C ILE A 123 1.65 -13.24 11.73
N LEU A 124 1.18 -13.77 10.60
CA LEU A 124 1.00 -15.20 10.37
C LEU A 124 2.32 -15.96 10.63
N ASN A 125 3.43 -15.45 10.09
CA ASN A 125 4.73 -16.07 10.28
C ASN A 125 5.28 -15.91 11.70
N SER A 126 5.37 -14.67 12.21
CA SER A 126 6.10 -14.39 13.45
C SER A 126 5.33 -14.76 14.72
N VAL A 127 4.00 -14.72 14.68
CA VAL A 127 3.14 -14.98 15.86
C VAL A 127 2.57 -16.40 15.82
N TYR A 128 2.18 -16.88 14.64
CA TYR A 128 1.49 -18.16 14.50
C TYR A 128 2.35 -19.26 13.87
N GLY A 129 3.58 -18.95 13.44
CA GLY A 129 4.51 -19.94 12.91
C GLY A 129 4.16 -20.47 11.53
N VAL A 130 3.28 -19.77 10.79
CA VAL A 130 2.89 -20.19 9.44
C VAL A 130 4.09 -20.12 8.50
N ASP A 131 4.35 -21.21 7.80
CA ASP A 131 5.29 -21.25 6.68
C ASP A 131 4.66 -20.62 5.43
N LEU A 132 5.02 -19.36 5.18
CA LEU A 132 4.46 -18.59 4.07
C LEU A 132 4.84 -19.16 2.69
N ASP A 133 5.91 -19.95 2.59
CA ASP A 133 6.36 -20.56 1.34
C ASP A 133 5.47 -21.75 0.96
N GLN A 134 4.78 -22.36 1.92
CA GLN A 134 3.80 -23.43 1.68
C GLN A 134 2.41 -22.90 1.33
N VAL A 135 2.18 -21.58 1.38
CA VAL A 135 0.90 -20.97 0.97
C VAL A 135 0.98 -20.52 -0.48
N THR A 136 -0.03 -20.81 -1.28
CA THR A 136 -0.18 -20.24 -2.63
C THR A 136 -0.93 -18.91 -2.54
N TRP A 137 -0.27 -17.80 -2.89
CA TRP A 137 -0.85 -16.47 -2.84
C TRP A 137 -1.45 -16.11 -4.20
N VAL A 138 -2.76 -15.91 -4.26
CA VAL A 138 -3.49 -15.67 -5.51
C VAL A 138 -3.82 -14.19 -5.65
N LEU A 139 -3.26 -13.53 -6.65
CA LEU A 139 -3.42 -12.11 -6.92
C LEU A 139 -4.73 -11.83 -7.66
N SER A 140 -5.51 -10.84 -7.20
CA SER A 140 -6.67 -10.32 -7.93
C SER A 140 -6.40 -9.04 -8.72
N GLY A 141 -5.16 -8.53 -8.69
CA GLY A 141 -4.76 -7.30 -9.38
C GLY A 141 -3.26 -7.21 -9.60
N ASP A 142 -2.83 -6.10 -10.21
CA ASP A 142 -1.42 -5.81 -10.48
C ASP A 142 -0.71 -5.13 -9.31
N GLU A 143 0.63 -5.25 -9.31
CA GLU A 143 1.49 -4.59 -8.33
C GLU A 143 1.65 -3.10 -8.61
N HIS A 144 1.82 -2.27 -7.58
CA HIS A 144 2.06 -0.84 -7.81
C HIS A 144 3.38 -0.59 -8.53
N VAL A 145 4.47 -1.22 -8.08
CA VAL A 145 5.78 -1.19 -8.73
C VAL A 145 5.78 -2.17 -9.89
N ALA A 146 5.93 -1.67 -11.12
CA ALA A 146 5.78 -2.48 -12.33
C ALA A 146 6.91 -3.51 -12.50
N GLU A 147 8.09 -3.21 -11.96
CA GLU A 147 9.29 -4.04 -12.02
C GLU A 147 9.30 -5.18 -10.98
N TYR A 148 8.32 -5.20 -10.07
CA TYR A 148 8.26 -6.21 -9.02
C TYR A 148 8.06 -7.61 -9.59
N VAL A 149 8.90 -8.54 -9.15
CA VAL A 149 8.79 -9.96 -9.47
C VAL A 149 8.35 -10.71 -8.21
N ALA A 150 7.18 -11.33 -8.28
CA ALA A 150 6.64 -12.10 -7.18
C ALA A 150 7.39 -13.44 -7.01
N PRO A 151 7.44 -13.99 -5.78
CA PRO A 151 7.95 -15.33 -5.52
C PRO A 151 7.21 -16.43 -6.29
N SER A 152 7.80 -17.62 -6.39
CA SER A 152 7.26 -18.74 -7.17
C SER A 152 5.93 -19.32 -6.65
N ASN A 153 5.58 -19.08 -5.39
CA ASN A 153 4.31 -19.47 -4.80
C ASN A 153 3.22 -18.38 -4.92
N VAL A 154 3.42 -17.41 -5.82
CA VAL A 154 2.44 -16.35 -6.13
C VAL A 154 1.91 -16.53 -7.54
N GLU A 155 0.59 -16.58 -7.67
CA GLU A 155 -0.13 -16.83 -8.93
C GLU A 155 -1.13 -15.70 -9.20
N THR A 156 -1.46 -15.43 -10.45
CA THR A 156 -2.59 -14.55 -10.80
C THR A 156 -3.88 -15.36 -10.81
N ALA A 157 -4.99 -14.79 -10.33
CA ALA A 157 -6.31 -15.40 -10.49
C ALA A 157 -6.67 -15.53 -11.98
N ASP A 158 -7.24 -16.67 -12.36
CA ASP A 158 -7.77 -16.93 -13.70
C ASP A 158 -8.97 -16.02 -14.05
#